data_AF-A0A6J3M1A5-F1
#
_entry.id   AF-A0A6J3M1A5-F1
#
_cell.length_a   1.000
_cell.length_b   1.000
_cell.length_c   1.000
_cell.angle_alpha   90.00
_cell.angle_beta   90.00
_cell.angle_gamma   90.00
#
_symmetry.space_group_name_H-M   'P 1'
#
loop_
_entity.id
_entity.type
_entity.pdbx_description
1 polymer ?
#
loop_
_entity_poly.entity_id
_entity_poly.type
_entity_poly.pdbx_seq_one_letter_code
_entity_poly.pdbx_strand_id
1 'polypeptide(L)'
;MNTIVQYALSVVNPPAPKGLSIVYNWFQPATRPVDRLMQTMVAEAEIYKTLLADAQKGTTQDSEAFYQAHIEKIRRLVPADNLLIMNVKEGCKLLPNVSPSRFVHIVSILADLLTQISSEGDPLCKFLGHEQPAWPFPRVNSTEEFMQNAIEVGAMMKHVTNARILKALVAVTAVSVVGIAWWVRSTRGIGTQLW
;
A
#
# COMPACT_ATOMS: atom_id res chain seq x y z
N MET A 1 14.16 4.79 -9.76
CA MET A 1 13.14 5.18 -8.76
C MET A 1 12.23 3.98 -8.54
N ASN A 2 12.20 3.43 -7.32
CA ASN A 2 11.50 2.18 -6.98
C ASN A 2 9.96 2.34 -7.17
N THR A 3 9.31 1.33 -7.74
CA THR A 3 7.86 1.25 -8.02
C THR A 3 7.00 1.54 -6.78
N ILE A 4 7.46 1.15 -5.58
CA ILE A 4 6.77 1.41 -4.31
C ILE A 4 6.70 2.91 -4.01
N VAL A 5 7.77 3.64 -4.33
CA VAL A 5 7.88 5.08 -4.12
C VAL A 5 7.01 5.83 -5.12
N GLN A 6 6.97 5.36 -6.37
CA GLN A 6 6.05 5.86 -7.39
C GLN A 6 4.58 5.65 -7.00
N TYR A 7 4.24 4.51 -6.38
CA TYR A 7 2.90 4.25 -5.85
C TYR A 7 2.57 5.13 -4.63
N ALA A 8 3.48 5.23 -3.65
CA ALA A 8 3.27 6.11 -2.50
C ALA A 8 3.10 7.58 -2.91
N LEU A 9 3.90 8.04 -3.87
CA LEU A 9 3.79 9.38 -4.45
C LEU A 9 2.58 9.56 -5.38
N SER A 10 1.99 8.49 -5.92
CA SER A 10 0.75 8.61 -6.70
C SER A 10 -0.48 8.69 -5.79
N VAL A 11 -0.40 8.11 -4.59
CA VAL A 11 -1.41 8.27 -3.54
C VAL A 11 -1.32 9.65 -2.88
N VAL A 12 -0.11 10.18 -2.71
CA VAL A 12 0.11 11.55 -2.23
C VAL A 12 -0.08 12.51 -3.42
N ASN A 13 -1.28 13.10 -3.54
CA ASN A 13 -1.61 14.11 -4.56
C ASN A 13 -0.40 15.00 -4.90
N PRO A 14 0.11 14.99 -6.14
CA PRO A 14 1.26 15.81 -6.50
C PRO A 14 0.89 17.30 -6.31
N PRO A 15 1.76 18.11 -5.69
CA PRO A 15 1.48 19.52 -5.51
C PRO A 15 1.31 20.16 -6.89
N ALA A 16 0.23 20.91 -7.08
CA ALA A 16 -0.02 21.62 -8.31
C ALA A 16 1.14 22.58 -8.64
N PRO A 17 1.47 22.80 -9.93
CA PRO A 17 2.43 23.83 -10.31
C PRO A 17 1.99 25.18 -9.73
N LYS A 18 2.94 25.96 -9.19
CA LYS A 18 2.69 27.16 -8.37
C LYS A 18 1.77 28.23 -9.00
N GLY A 19 1.53 28.21 -10.32
CA GLY A 19 0.62 29.11 -11.02
C GLY A 19 -0.74 28.53 -11.42
N LEU A 20 -0.95 27.21 -11.28
CA LEU A 20 -2.19 26.52 -11.68
C LEU A 20 -2.92 25.88 -10.49
N SER A 21 -2.45 26.09 -9.27
CA SER A 21 -2.99 25.46 -8.06
C SER A 21 -4.47 25.71 -7.84
N ILE A 22 -4.97 26.92 -8.11
CA ILE A 22 -6.38 27.28 -7.97
C ILE A 22 -7.24 26.47 -8.94
N VAL A 23 -6.86 26.45 -10.22
CA VAL A 23 -7.59 25.72 -11.28
C VAL A 23 -7.49 24.21 -11.06
N TYR A 24 -6.29 23.72 -10.75
CA TYR A 24 -6.02 22.31 -10.48
C TYR A 24 -6.82 21.79 -9.28
N ASN A 25 -6.84 22.54 -8.17
CA ASN A 25 -7.60 22.19 -6.97
C ASN A 25 -9.12 22.22 -7.21
N TRP A 26 -9.61 23.00 -8.17
CA TRP A 26 -11.03 23.02 -8.55
C TRP A 26 -11.48 21.73 -9.25
N PHE A 27 -10.54 21.02 -9.90
CA PHE A 27 -10.79 19.75 -10.60
C PHE A 27 -10.33 18.52 -9.82
N GLN A 28 -9.67 18.71 -8.67
CA GLN A 28 -9.37 17.63 -7.74
C GLN A 28 -10.67 17.06 -7.15
N PRO A 29 -10.77 15.74 -6.89
CA PRO A 29 -11.81 15.23 -6.01
C PRO A 29 -11.83 16.06 -4.74
N ALA A 30 -13.01 16.45 -4.27
CA ALA A 30 -13.16 16.85 -2.88
C ALA A 30 -12.49 15.78 -2.03
N THR A 31 -11.48 16.15 -1.24
CA THR A 31 -10.73 15.19 -0.42
C THR A 31 -11.74 14.47 0.44
N ARG A 32 -11.93 13.17 0.17
CA ARG A 32 -12.80 12.36 1.00
C ARG A 32 -12.19 12.36 2.40
N PRO A 33 -13.00 12.17 3.46
CA PRO A 33 -12.45 12.02 4.81
C PRO A 33 -11.32 10.98 4.87
N VAL A 34 -11.41 9.91 4.07
CA VAL A 34 -10.37 8.88 3.90
C VAL A 34 -9.08 9.43 3.30
N ASP A 35 -9.16 10.30 2.29
CA ASP A 35 -7.97 10.90 1.66
C ASP A 35 -7.24 11.81 2.66
N ARG A 36 -8.00 12.56 3.45
CA ARG A 36 -7.44 13.40 4.52
C ARG A 36 -6.78 12.54 5.61
N LEU A 37 -7.43 11.45 6.02
CA LEU A 37 -6.85 10.50 6.97
C LEU A 37 -5.53 9.92 6.46
N MET A 38 -5.48 9.48 5.20
CA MET A 38 -4.26 8.95 4.60
C MET A 38 -3.16 10.01 4.49
N GLN A 39 -3.50 11.24 4.12
CA GLN A 39 -2.55 12.36 4.12
C GLN A 39 -2.02 12.65 5.51
N THR A 40 -2.87 12.68 6.54
CA THR A 40 -2.45 12.88 7.92
C THR A 40 -1.57 11.72 8.40
N MET A 41 -1.91 10.47 8.07
CA MET A 41 -1.08 9.31 8.40
C MET A 41 0.31 9.42 7.78
N VAL A 42 0.40 9.75 6.48
CA VAL A 42 1.69 9.91 5.78
C VAL A 42 2.47 11.12 6.29
N ALA A 43 1.79 12.22 6.59
CA ALA A 43 2.41 13.47 7.04
C ALA A 43 2.83 13.44 8.53
N GLU A 44 2.21 12.61 9.36
CA GLU A 44 2.48 12.59 10.80
C GLU A 44 3.26 11.35 11.24
N ALA A 45 3.07 10.18 10.63
CA ALA A 45 3.78 8.99 11.07
C ALA A 45 5.23 8.99 10.59
N GLU A 46 6.16 9.01 11.56
CA GLU A 46 7.61 9.09 11.34
C GLU A 46 8.13 8.00 10.41
N ILE A 47 7.57 6.79 10.47
CA ILE A 47 7.99 5.69 9.60
C ILE A 47 7.84 6.04 8.11
N TYR A 48 6.75 6.71 7.70
CA TYR A 48 6.58 7.07 6.29
C TYR A 48 7.57 8.15 5.86
N LYS A 49 7.86 9.13 6.73
CA LYS A 49 8.89 10.15 6.47
C LYS A 49 10.25 9.51 6.27
N THR A 50 10.63 8.60 7.17
CA THR A 50 11.91 7.86 7.10
C THR A 50 11.98 7.02 5.83
N LEU A 51 10.93 6.24 5.53
CA LEU A 51 10.88 5.42 4.31
C LEU A 51 10.95 6.27 3.03
N LEU A 52 10.27 7.41 2.98
CA LEU A 52 10.31 8.34 1.84
C LEU A 52 11.70 8.96 1.66
N ALA A 53 12.36 9.35 2.75
CA ALA A 53 13.71 9.90 2.70
C ALA A 53 14.73 8.85 2.21
N ASP A 54 14.66 7.63 2.75
CA ASP A 54 15.50 6.51 2.33
C ASP A 54 15.29 6.16 0.85
N ALA A 55 14.02 6.08 0.43
CA ALA A 55 13.63 5.89 -0.96
C ALA A 55 14.22 6.94 -1.93
N GLN A 56 14.25 8.21 -1.51
CA GLN A 56 14.82 9.30 -2.30
C GLN A 56 16.35 9.21 -2.39
N LYS A 57 17.01 8.79 -1.30
CA LYS A 57 18.46 8.54 -1.24
C LYS A 57 18.87 7.24 -1.94
N GLY A 58 17.93 6.32 -2.16
CA GLY A 58 18.21 4.97 -2.65
C GLY A 58 18.82 4.05 -1.60
N THR A 59 18.60 4.34 -0.31
CA THR A 59 19.13 3.61 0.84
C THR A 59 18.01 2.97 1.66
N THR A 60 18.36 2.09 2.62
CA THR A 60 17.43 1.51 3.60
C THR A 60 17.92 1.68 5.05
N GLN A 61 19.00 2.43 5.25
CA GLN A 61 19.70 2.50 6.52
C GLN A 61 18.84 3.11 7.64
N ASP A 62 18.17 4.23 7.36
CA ASP A 62 17.41 4.95 8.38
C ASP A 62 16.13 4.17 8.77
N SER A 63 15.48 3.53 7.80
CA SER A 63 14.29 2.71 7.98
C SER A 63 14.58 1.38 8.69
N GLU A 64 15.70 0.73 8.39
CA GLU A 64 16.18 -0.44 9.13
C GLU A 64 16.50 -0.09 10.58
N ALA A 65 17.21 1.02 10.81
CA ALA A 65 17.52 1.49 12.16
C ALA A 65 16.25 1.79 12.96
N PHE A 66 15.27 2.46 12.35
CA PHE A 66 13.97 2.72 12.96
C PHE A 66 13.24 1.42 13.34
N TYR A 67 13.24 0.43 12.45
CA TYR A 67 12.61 -0.87 12.69
C TYR A 67 13.28 -1.63 13.85
N GLN A 68 14.62 -1.65 13.91
CA GLN A 68 15.35 -2.30 15.01
C GLN A 68 15.11 -1.59 16.35
N ALA A 69 15.12 -0.26 16.36
CA ALA A 69 14.81 0.52 17.57
C ALA A 69 13.39 0.22 18.09
N HIS A 70 12.43 0.02 17.19
CA HIS A 70 11.08 -0.38 17.57
C HIS A 70 11.03 -1.78 18.20
N ILE A 71 11.74 -2.75 17.63
CA ILE A 71 11.87 -4.10 18.21
C ILE A 71 12.49 -4.03 19.61
N GLU A 72 13.56 -3.28 19.78
CA GLU A 72 14.20 -3.12 21.10
C GLU A 72 13.27 -2.46 22.11
N LYS A 73 12.51 -1.44 21.68
CA LYS A 73 11.50 -0.80 22.53
C LYS A 73 10.47 -1.81 23.02
N ILE A 74 9.94 -2.67 22.13
CA ILE A 74 8.98 -3.72 22.52
C ILE A 74 9.63 -4.70 23.52
N ARG A 75 10.85 -5.17 23.27
CA ARG A 75 11.58 -6.09 24.17
C ARG A 75 11.80 -5.52 25.57
N ARG A 76 11.96 -4.20 25.70
CA ARG A 76 12.12 -3.52 27.00
C ARG A 76 10.79 -3.33 27.73
N LEU A 77 9.70 -3.15 26.98
CA LEU A 77 8.37 -2.86 27.55
C LEU A 77 7.59 -4.12 27.91
N VAL A 78 7.76 -5.21 27.17
CA VAL A 78 7.01 -6.45 27.36
C VAL A 78 7.90 -7.49 28.08
N PRO A 79 7.47 -8.04 29.22
CA PRO A 79 8.18 -9.13 29.90
C PRO A 79 8.43 -10.33 28.97
N ALA A 80 9.57 -11.01 29.16
CA ALA A 80 9.99 -12.12 28.29
C ALA A 80 8.93 -13.24 28.23
N ASP A 81 8.28 -13.55 29.36
CA ASP A 81 7.26 -14.59 29.45
C ASP A 81 5.98 -14.25 28.67
N ASN A 82 5.77 -12.96 28.37
CA ASN A 82 4.62 -12.45 27.61
C ASN A 82 5.00 -12.01 26.19
N LEU A 83 6.22 -12.33 25.73
CA LEU A 83 6.73 -11.91 24.43
C LEU A 83 7.23 -13.10 23.62
N LEU A 84 6.50 -13.43 22.56
CA LEU A 84 6.99 -14.32 21.51
C LEU A 84 7.59 -13.52 20.36
N ILE A 85 8.86 -13.76 20.05
CA ILE A 85 9.52 -13.24 18.85
C ILE A 85 9.58 -14.36 17.82
N MET A 86 8.87 -14.19 16.71
CA MET A 86 8.77 -15.20 15.65
C MET A 86 9.32 -14.66 14.34
N ASN A 87 10.10 -15.48 13.63
CA ASN A 87 10.50 -15.15 12.26
C ASN A 87 9.38 -15.53 11.29
N VAL A 88 9.01 -14.64 10.38
CA VAL A 88 7.99 -14.89 9.36
C VAL A 88 8.33 -16.11 8.48
N LYS A 89 9.63 -16.41 8.30
CA LYS A 89 10.09 -17.56 7.52
C LYS A 89 9.89 -18.91 8.22
N GLU A 90 9.84 -18.91 9.55
CA GLU A 90 9.76 -20.14 10.33
C GLU A 90 8.36 -20.75 10.20
N GLY A 91 7.30 -19.93 10.33
CA GLY A 91 5.90 -20.32 10.11
C GLY A 91 5.43 -21.56 10.91
N CYS A 92 4.18 -21.97 10.72
CA CYS A 92 3.73 -23.28 11.20
C CYS A 92 4.33 -24.36 10.31
N LYS A 93 5.30 -25.11 10.84
CA LYS A 93 5.84 -26.28 10.14
C LYS A 93 4.76 -27.35 10.10
N LEU A 94 4.22 -27.60 8.91
CA LEU A 94 3.21 -28.62 8.70
C LEU A 94 3.82 -30.00 8.93
N LEU A 95 3.06 -30.87 9.61
CA LEU A 95 3.23 -32.31 9.44
C LEU A 95 3.06 -32.63 7.94
N PRO A 96 3.97 -33.41 7.33
CA PRO A 96 3.78 -33.83 5.95
C PRO A 96 2.45 -34.58 5.84
N ASN A 97 1.66 -34.24 4.83
CA ASN A 97 0.39 -34.91 4.53
C ASN A 97 0.70 -36.33 4.02
N VAL A 98 0.79 -37.31 4.93
CA VAL A 98 1.06 -38.70 4.58
C VAL A 98 -0.26 -39.37 4.19
N SER A 99 -0.47 -39.54 2.89
CA SER A 99 -1.53 -40.40 2.35
C SER A 99 -1.28 -41.86 2.78
N PRO A 100 -2.25 -42.55 3.41
CA PRO A 100 -2.07 -43.91 3.89
C PRO A 100 -2.32 -44.89 2.74
N SER A 101 -1.34 -45.04 1.85
CA SER A 101 -1.33 -46.16 0.91
C SER A 101 -0.07 -47.00 1.10
N ARG A 102 -0.26 -48.07 1.88
CA ARG A 102 0.58 -49.29 2.00
C ARG A 102 2.03 -49.05 2.42
N PHE A 103 2.36 -49.35 3.68
CA PHE A 103 3.47 -50.25 4.05
C PHE A 103 3.36 -50.54 5.55
N VAL A 104 3.13 -51.81 5.87
CA VAL A 104 2.78 -52.29 7.20
C VAL A 104 4.06 -52.72 7.94
N HIS A 105 4.16 -52.30 9.20
CA HIS A 105 5.14 -52.62 10.27
C HIS A 105 6.46 -51.85 10.41
N ILE A 106 7.23 -51.50 9.36
CA ILE A 106 8.48 -50.71 9.57
C ILE A 106 8.20 -49.20 9.73
N VAL A 107 7.01 -48.76 9.30
CA VAL A 107 6.63 -47.35 9.30
C VAL A 107 6.19 -46.85 10.67
N SER A 108 5.78 -47.67 11.64
CA SER A 108 5.30 -47.12 12.93
C SER A 108 6.42 -46.47 13.75
N ILE A 109 7.62 -47.07 13.77
CA ILE A 109 8.77 -46.51 14.50
C ILE A 109 9.26 -45.22 13.82
N LEU A 110 9.24 -45.17 12.48
CA LEU A 110 9.61 -43.97 11.71
C LEU A 110 8.52 -42.89 11.72
N ALA A 111 7.24 -43.27 11.78
CA ALA A 111 6.13 -42.35 11.95
C ALA A 111 6.13 -41.78 13.36
N ASP A 112 6.39 -42.57 14.40
CA ASP A 112 6.56 -42.08 15.76
C ASP A 112 7.79 -41.16 15.88
N LEU A 113 8.89 -41.44 15.17
CA LEU A 113 10.05 -40.53 15.09
C LEU A 113 9.76 -39.24 14.33
N LEU A 114 9.02 -39.31 13.21
CA LEU A 114 8.59 -38.13 12.43
C LEU A 114 7.54 -37.30 13.18
N THR A 115 6.70 -37.96 13.98
CA THR A 115 5.73 -37.30 14.87
C THR A 115 6.44 -36.68 16.06
N GLN A 116 7.46 -37.33 16.65
CA GLN A 116 8.31 -36.74 17.69
C GLN A 116 9.11 -35.53 17.20
N ILE A 117 9.65 -35.56 15.98
CA ILE A 117 10.38 -34.42 15.38
C ILE A 117 9.44 -33.25 15.04
N SER A 118 8.14 -33.51 14.87
CA SER A 118 7.10 -32.48 14.68
C SER A 118 6.33 -32.13 15.97
N SER A 119 6.61 -32.82 17.09
CA SER A 119 5.85 -32.70 18.34
C SER A 119 6.30 -31.53 19.24
N GLU A 120 7.39 -30.86 18.89
CA GLU A 120 7.60 -29.49 19.36
C GLU A 120 6.62 -28.60 18.60
N GLY A 121 5.38 -28.54 19.11
CA GLY A 121 4.30 -27.73 18.53
C GLY A 121 4.78 -26.31 18.22
N ASP A 122 4.24 -25.74 17.14
CA ASP A 122 4.54 -24.40 16.66
C ASP A 122 4.71 -23.42 17.84
N PRO A 123 5.84 -22.67 17.91
CA PRO A 123 6.10 -21.74 19.00
C PRO A 123 4.94 -20.78 19.26
N LEU A 124 4.17 -20.41 18.23
CA LEU A 124 2.95 -19.62 18.34
C LEU A 124 1.83 -20.38 19.04
N CYS A 125 1.50 -21.60 18.60
CA CYS A 125 0.42 -22.38 19.20
C CYS A 125 0.74 -22.73 20.66
N LYS A 126 2.00 -23.09 20.94
CA LYS A 126 2.50 -23.36 22.29
C LYS A 126 2.43 -22.12 23.18
N PHE A 127 2.87 -20.97 22.68
CA PHE A 127 2.82 -19.70 23.42
C PHE A 127 1.39 -19.27 23.74
N LEU A 128 0.45 -19.51 22.82
CA LEU A 128 -0.97 -19.20 23.01
C LEU A 128 -1.74 -20.25 23.83
N GLY A 129 -1.16 -21.42 24.09
CA GLY A 129 -1.84 -22.51 24.81
C GLY A 129 -2.97 -23.18 24.02
N HIS A 130 -2.88 -23.19 22.68
CA HIS A 130 -3.87 -23.79 21.80
C HIS A 130 -3.32 -24.99 21.03
N GLU A 131 -4.20 -25.93 20.68
CA GLU A 131 -3.87 -27.03 19.79
C GLU A 131 -3.59 -26.52 18.37
N GLN A 132 -2.66 -27.17 17.68
CA GLN A 132 -2.32 -26.83 16.31
C GLN A 132 -3.53 -27.13 15.40
N PRO A 133 -3.97 -26.17 14.57
CA PRO A 133 -5.07 -26.42 13.65
C PRO A 133 -4.69 -27.45 12.59
N ALA A 134 -5.70 -28.18 12.09
CA ALA A 134 -5.50 -29.18 11.03
C ALA A 134 -5.19 -28.56 9.65
N TRP A 135 -5.40 -27.25 9.47
CA TRP A 135 -5.14 -26.53 8.23
C TRP A 135 -3.77 -25.82 8.25
N PRO A 136 -3.18 -25.55 7.08
CA PRO A 136 -1.85 -24.94 6.99
C PRO A 136 -1.82 -23.48 7.42
N PHE A 137 -0.64 -23.01 7.84
CA PHE A 137 -0.41 -21.58 8.11
C PHE A 137 -0.65 -20.76 6.83
N PRO A 138 -1.43 -19.67 6.89
CA PRO A 138 -1.73 -18.87 5.72
C PRO A 138 -0.47 -18.18 5.20
N ARG A 139 -0.19 -18.38 3.91
CA ARG A 139 0.82 -17.61 3.16
C ARG A 139 0.11 -16.72 2.15
N VAL A 140 -0.29 -15.55 2.63
CA VAL A 140 -1.00 -14.52 1.86
C VAL A 140 -0.18 -13.23 1.88
N ASN A 141 -0.46 -12.30 0.95
CA ASN A 141 0.20 -11.00 0.90
C ASN A 141 1.69 -11.09 0.54
N SER A 142 2.01 -11.84 -0.53
CA SER A 142 3.37 -11.83 -1.09
C SER A 142 3.70 -10.47 -1.71
N THR A 143 5.00 -10.17 -1.87
CA THR A 143 5.45 -8.94 -2.54
C THR A 143 4.86 -8.86 -3.96
N GLU A 144 4.85 -9.97 -4.69
CA GLU A 144 4.33 -10.06 -6.04
C GLU A 144 2.83 -9.79 -6.09
N GLU A 145 2.05 -10.43 -5.22
CA GLU A 145 0.60 -10.25 -5.11
C GLU A 145 0.27 -8.79 -4.72
N PHE A 146 0.98 -8.24 -3.73
CA PHE A 146 0.84 -6.85 -3.33
C PHE A 146 1.14 -5.88 -4.49
N MET A 147 2.22 -6.13 -5.23
CA MET A 147 2.59 -5.30 -6.38
C MET A 147 1.55 -5.38 -7.50
N GLN A 148 1.03 -6.57 -7.80
CA GLN A 148 -0.04 -6.75 -8.79
C GLN A 148 -1.28 -5.96 -8.37
N ASN A 149 -1.74 -6.14 -7.14
CA ASN A 149 -2.89 -5.40 -6.59
C ASN A 149 -2.67 -3.88 -6.63
N ALA A 150 -1.47 -3.40 -6.28
CA ALA A 150 -1.14 -1.98 -6.32
C ALA A 150 -1.13 -1.41 -7.75
N ILE A 151 -0.63 -2.18 -8.73
CA ILE A 151 -0.65 -1.81 -10.16
C ILE A 151 -2.09 -1.76 -10.67
N GLU A 152 -2.92 -2.73 -10.31
CA GLU A 152 -4.34 -2.77 -10.70
C GLU A 152 -5.13 -1.58 -10.15
N VAL A 153 -4.94 -1.26 -8.86
CA VAL A 153 -5.54 -0.06 -8.25
C VAL A 153 -5.03 1.21 -8.93
N GLY A 154 -3.73 1.29 -9.24
CA GLY A 154 -3.14 2.41 -9.98
C GLY A 154 -3.74 2.58 -11.38
N ALA A 155 -3.96 1.48 -12.11
CA ALA A 155 -4.60 1.49 -13.42
C ALA A 155 -6.05 1.98 -13.35
N MET A 156 -6.81 1.55 -12.35
CA MET A 156 -8.17 2.05 -12.10
C MET A 156 -8.17 3.57 -11.86
N MET A 157 -7.28 4.07 -11.01
CA MET A 157 -7.22 5.51 -10.72
C MET A 157 -6.79 6.34 -11.92
N LYS A 158 -5.95 5.81 -12.81
CA LYS A 158 -5.58 6.46 -14.07
C LYS A 158 -6.81 6.73 -14.95
N HIS A 159 -7.74 5.79 -15.05
CA HIS A 159 -8.97 5.96 -15.83
C HIS A 159 -9.88 7.06 -15.27
N VAL A 160 -10.06 7.11 -13.94
CA VAL A 160 -10.86 8.14 -13.27
C VAL A 160 -10.25 9.53 -13.47
N THR A 161 -8.94 9.64 -13.30
CA THR A 161 -8.21 10.91 -13.46
C THR A 161 -8.29 11.41 -14.91
N ASN A 162 -8.07 10.54 -15.90
CA ASN A 162 -8.17 10.90 -17.32
C ASN A 162 -9.57 11.38 -17.70
N ALA A 163 -10.62 10.72 -17.20
CA ALA A 163 -12.00 11.13 -17.46
C ALA A 163 -12.31 12.53 -16.91
N ARG A 164 -11.72 12.90 -15.76
CA ARG A 164 -11.90 14.23 -15.17
C ARG A 164 -11.08 15.30 -15.86
N ILE A 165 -9.82 15.01 -16.22
CA ILE A 165 -9.01 15.92 -17.04
C ILE A 165 -9.70 16.22 -18.37
N LEU A 166 -10.27 15.19 -19.03
CA LEU A 166 -11.02 15.38 -20.25
C LEU A 166 -12.24 16.30 -20.05
N LYS A 167 -13.03 16.09 -18.98
CA LYS A 167 -14.16 16.96 -18.63
C LYS A 167 -13.73 18.40 -18.38
N ALA A 168 -12.62 18.61 -17.68
CA ALA A 168 -12.06 19.93 -17.42
C ALA A 168 -11.63 20.63 -18.72
N LEU A 169 -10.93 19.91 -19.61
CA LEU A 169 -10.53 20.44 -20.92
C LEU A 169 -11.73 20.86 -21.76
N VAL A 170 -12.80 20.05 -21.79
CA VAL A 170 -14.05 20.38 -22.49
C VAL A 170 -14.70 21.64 -21.93
N ALA A 171 -14.71 21.82 -20.60
CA ALA A 171 -15.26 23.02 -19.98
C ALA A 171 -14.42 24.28 -20.33
N VAL A 172 -13.10 24.18 -20.25
CA VAL A 172 -12.18 25.28 -20.57
C VAL A 172 -12.32 25.69 -22.04
N THR A 173 -12.36 24.71 -22.97
CA THR A 173 -12.55 25.02 -24.39
C THR A 173 -13.91 25.65 -24.67
N ALA A 174 -14.99 25.17 -24.04
CA ALA A 174 -16.32 25.76 -24.19
C ALA A 174 -16.35 27.24 -23.74
N VAL A 175 -15.80 27.55 -22.56
CA VAL A 175 -15.72 28.93 -22.04
C VAL A 175 -14.89 29.81 -22.99
N SER A 176 -13.79 29.28 -23.51
CA SER A 176 -12.89 30.00 -24.42
C SER A 176 -13.60 30.36 -25.74
N VAL A 177 -14.33 29.41 -26.33
CA VAL A 177 -15.12 29.62 -27.56
C VAL A 177 -16.21 30.68 -27.34
N VAL A 178 -16.94 30.61 -26.22
CA VAL A 178 -17.98 31.60 -25.87
C VAL A 178 -17.37 32.99 -25.68
N GLY A 179 -16.23 33.08 -24.99
CA GLY A 179 -15.50 34.34 -24.79
C GLY A 179 -15.05 34.98 -26.10
N ILE A 180 -14.48 34.17 -27.01
CA ILE A 180 -14.06 34.64 -28.35
C ILE A 180 -15.29 35.11 -29.16
N ALA A 181 -16.38 34.34 -29.16
CA ALA A 181 -17.60 34.71 -29.88
C ALA A 181 -18.20 36.02 -29.37
N TRP A 182 -18.24 36.20 -28.04
CA TRP A 182 -18.69 37.45 -27.41
C TRP A 182 -17.78 38.63 -27.77
N TRP A 183 -16.46 38.45 -27.71
CA TRP A 183 -15.49 39.48 -28.07
C TRP A 183 -15.65 39.92 -29.53
N VAL A 184 -15.73 38.97 -30.48
CA VAL A 184 -15.95 39.25 -31.91
C VAL A 184 -17.27 39.98 -32.16
N ARG A 185 -18.34 39.62 -31.44
CA ARG A 185 -19.63 40.32 -31.53
C ARG A 185 -19.51 41.76 -31.00
N SER A 186 -18.85 41.95 -29.86
CA SER A 186 -18.72 43.26 -29.21
C SER A 186 -17.91 44.26 -30.06
N THR A 187 -16.84 43.81 -30.71
CA THR A 187 -15.99 44.68 -31.53
C THR A 187 -16.65 45.07 -32.85
N ARG A 188 -17.48 44.19 -33.44
CA ARG A 188 -18.28 44.52 -34.64
C ARG A 188 -19.43 45.49 -34.37
N GLY A 189 -19.95 45.55 -33.14
CA GLY A 189 -21.01 46.48 -32.75
C GLY A 189 -20.55 47.92 -32.49
N ILE A 190 -19.24 48.15 -32.30
CA ILE A 190 -18.67 49.47 -31.99
C ILE A 190 -18.41 50.28 -33.28
N GLY A 191 -18.35 49.64 -34.45
CA GLY A 191 -18.04 50.28 -35.73
C GLY A 191 -19.20 50.99 -36.44
N THR A 192 -20.44 50.95 -35.92
CA THR A 192 -21.63 51.51 -36.59
C THR A 192 -22.15 52.84 -36.00
N GLN A 193 -21.44 53.45 -35.06
CA GLN A 193 -21.82 54.69 -34.36
C GLN A 193 -20.82 55.85 -34.52
N LEU A 194 -20.00 55.83 -35.58
CA LEU A 194 -19.15 56.97 -35.97
C LEU A 194 -19.55 57.43 -37.37
N TRP A 195 -20.66 58.17 -37.41
CA TRP A 195 -20.99 59.14 -38.46
C TRP A 195 -21.28 60.47 -37.77
#